data_AF-A0A2B8A227-F1
#
_entry.id   AF-A0A2B8A227-F1
#
_cell.length_a   1.000
_cell.length_b   1.000
_cell.length_c   1.000
_cell.angle_alpha   90.00
_cell.angle_beta   90.00
_cell.angle_gamma   90.00
#
_symmetry.space_group_name_H-M   'P 1'
#
loop_
_entity.id
_entity.type
_entity.pdbx_description
1 polymer ?
#
loop_
_entity_poly.entity_id
_entity_poly.type
_entity_poly.pdbx_seq_one_letter_code
_entity_poly.pdbx_strand_id
1 'polypeptide(L)' 'CQAPDASLMKEVYEVFMDNRHRYGSRRVHAELRTKGKIIGRHQVRKLLKQQGLQAIQPKSFVPKTTN' A
#
# COMPACT_ATOMS: atom_id res chain seq x y z
N CYS A 1 0.41 -2.47 25.09
CA CYS A 1 1.10 -3.57 24.40
C CYS A 1 0.49 -3.76 23.02
N GLN A 2 1.14 -3.35 21.93
CA GLN A 2 0.72 -3.72 20.57
C GLN A 2 1.94 -4.25 19.82
N ALA A 3 2.14 -5.56 19.89
CA ALA A 3 2.90 -6.31 18.90
C ALA A 3 1.95 -7.42 18.43
N PRO A 4 1.53 -7.35 17.16
CA PRO A 4 2.15 -8.22 16.18
C PRO A 4 2.36 -7.50 14.84
N ASP A 5 3.47 -6.77 14.71
CA ASP A 5 3.82 -6.13 13.44
C ASP A 5 4.02 -7.17 12.33
N ALA A 6 4.57 -8.35 12.63
CA ALA A 6 4.89 -9.37 11.63
C ALA A 6 3.67 -9.95 10.89
N SER A 7 2.56 -10.21 11.59
CA SER A 7 1.33 -10.72 10.95
C SER A 7 0.67 -9.65 10.08
N LEU A 8 0.64 -8.41 10.57
CA LEU A 8 0.11 -7.27 9.82
C LEU A 8 0.99 -6.93 8.60
N MET A 9 2.31 -7.05 8.74
CA MET A 9 3.28 -6.92 7.65
C MET A 9 3.02 -7.93 6.53
N LYS A 10 2.72 -9.19 6.88
CA LYS A 10 2.38 -10.22 5.91
C LYS A 10 1.07 -9.90 5.20
N GLU A 11 0.02 -9.52 5.93
CA GLU A 11 -1.27 -9.15 5.34
C GLU A 11 -1.18 -7.93 4.43
N VAL A 12 -0.42 -6.90 4.83
CA VAL A 12 -0.15 -5.72 4.00
C VAL A 12 0.56 -6.12 2.71
N TYR A 13 1.55 -7.00 2.80
CA TYR A 13 2.30 -7.50 1.65
C TYR A 13 1.40 -8.28 0.69
N GLU A 14 0.60 -9.22 1.19
CA GLU A 14 -0.35 -10.01 0.40
C GLU A 14 -1.34 -9.11 -0.33
N VAL A 15 -2.02 -8.20 0.38
CA VAL A 15 -2.97 -7.24 -0.24
C VAL A 15 -2.29 -6.39 -1.31
N PHE A 16 -1.04 -5.99 -1.08
CA PHE A 16 -0.30 -5.15 -2.01
C PHE A 16 0.13 -5.92 -3.28
N MET A 17 0.54 -7.18 -3.12
CA MET A 17 0.90 -8.07 -4.23
C MET A 17 -0.31 -8.49 -5.05
N ASP A 18 -1.42 -8.87 -4.39
CA ASP A 18 -2.69 -9.23 -5.03
C ASP A 18 -3.20 -8.10 -5.94
N ASN A 19 -2.99 -6.86 -5.50
CA ASN A 19 -3.37 -5.66 -6.24
C ASN A 19 -2.30 -5.17 -7.23
N ARG A 20 -1.31 -6.01 -7.56
CA ARG A 20 -0.24 -5.74 -8.52
C ARG A 20 0.46 -4.39 -8.29
N HIS A 21 0.77 -4.06 -7.04
CA HIS A 21 1.41 -2.80 -6.67
C HIS A 21 0.58 -1.54 -6.98
N ARG A 22 -0.71 -1.66 -7.33
CA ARG A 22 -1.57 -0.50 -7.64
C ARG A 22 -1.98 0.28 -6.39
N TYR A 23 -2.05 -0.42 -5.26
CA TYR A 23 -2.66 0.12 -4.06
C TYR A 23 -1.62 0.79 -3.16
N GLY A 24 -1.77 2.10 -2.95
CA GLY A 24 -1.05 2.81 -1.91
C GLY A 24 -1.71 2.67 -0.53
N SER A 25 -1.11 3.31 0.48
CA SER A 25 -1.56 3.26 1.89
C SER A 25 -3.06 3.46 2.11
N ARG A 26 -3.73 4.31 1.33
CA ARG A 26 -5.18 4.55 1.44
C ARG A 26 -6.02 3.34 1.03
N ARG A 27 -5.67 2.69 -0.09
CA ARG A 27 -6.43 1.54 -0.62
C ARG A 27 -6.12 0.27 0.14
N VAL A 28 -4.85 0.07 0.53
CA VAL A 28 -4.45 -1.02 1.43
C VAL A 28 -5.16 -0.89 2.78
N HIS A 29 -5.26 0.31 3.35
CA HIS A 29 -6.01 0.51 4.60
C HIS A 29 -7.50 0.18 4.44
N ALA A 30 -8.13 0.55 3.33
CA ALA A 30 -9.53 0.22 3.07
C ALA A 30 -9.76 -1.30 2.98
N GLU A 31 -8.90 -2.02 2.25
CA GLU A 31 -8.89 -3.49 2.17
C GLU A 31 -8.74 -4.14 3.55
N LEU A 32 -7.74 -3.70 4.33
CA LEU A 32 -7.52 -4.23 5.68
C LEU A 32 -8.71 -3.96 6.60
N ARG A 33 -9.36 -2.80 6.48
CA ARG A 33 -10.58 -2.48 7.22
C ARG A 33 -11.74 -3.39 6.82
N THR A 34 -11.91 -3.67 5.53
CA THR A 34 -12.92 -4.63 5.04
C THR A 34 -12.64 -6.05 5.55
N LYS A 35 -11.37 -6.44 5.68
CA LYS A 35 -10.94 -7.70 6.33
C LYS A 35 -11.09 -7.69 7.87
N GLY A 36 -11.66 -6.63 8.46
CA GLY A 36 -11.91 -6.52 9.90
C GLY A 36 -10.70 -6.07 10.73
N LYS A 37 -9.62 -5.59 10.10
CA LYS A 37 -8.40 -5.15 10.80
C LYS A 37 -8.52 -3.69 11.23
N ILE A 38 -8.27 -3.44 12.51
CA ILE A 38 -8.25 -2.10 13.10
C ILE A 38 -6.82 -1.56 13.04
N ILE A 39 -6.42 -1.06 11.86
CA ILE A 39 -5.09 -0.45 11.65
C ILE A 39 -5.25 0.98 11.14
N GLY A 40 -4.47 1.92 11.68
CA GLY A 40 -4.50 3.31 11.22
C GLY A 40 -3.79 3.49 9.87
N ARG A 41 -4.28 4.44 9.06
CA ARG A 41 -3.63 4.79 7.77
C ARG A 41 -2.14 5.10 7.89
N HIS A 42 -1.74 5.79 8.97
CA HIS A 42 -0.34 6.14 9.22
C HIS A 42 0.52 4.90 9.49
N GLN A 43 -0.03 3.91 10.19
CA GLN A 43 0.64 2.65 10.47
C GLN A 43 0.80 1.84 9.17
N VAL A 44 -0.24 1.75 8.34
CA VAL A 44 -0.13 1.14 6.99
C VAL A 44 0.94 1.82 6.16
N ARG A 45 1.00 3.16 6.16
CA ARG A 45 2.07 3.90 5.46
C ARG A 45 3.46 3.56 6.00
N LYS A 46 3.61 3.42 7.32
CA LYS A 46 4.88 3.04 7.96
C LYS A 46 5.29 1.62 7.54
N LEU A 47 4.36 0.66 7.59
CA LEU A 47 4.59 -0.73 7.20
C LEU A 47 4.99 -0.84 5.71
N LEU A 48 4.25 -0.18 4.82
CA LEU A 48 4.61 -0.12 3.39
C LEU A 48 6.02 0.44 3.18
N LYS A 49 6.37 1.53 3.89
CA LYS A 49 7.72 2.11 3.82
C LYS A 49 8.80 1.17 4.38
N GLN A 50 8.54 0.52 5.51
CA GLN A 50 9.48 -0.40 6.15
C GLN A 50 9.76 -1.63 5.26
N GLN A 51 8.76 -2.09 4.50
CA GLN A 51 8.90 -3.19 3.55
C GLN A 51 9.38 -2.74 2.16
N GLY A 52 9.63 -1.44 1.93
CA GLY A 52 10.02 -0.93 0.62
C GLY A 52 8.93 -1.02 -0.46
N LEU A 53 7.68 -1.22 -0.07
CA LEU A 53 6.54 -1.39 -0.98
C LEU A 53 6.06 -0.02 -1.49
N GLN A 54 6.31 0.25 -2.76
CA GLN A 54 5.89 1.49 -3.43
C GLN A 54 4.83 1.22 -4.49
N ALA A 55 3.71 1.92 -4.38
CA ALA A 55 2.65 1.82 -5.38
C ALA A 55 3.10 2.38 -6.74
N ILE A 56 2.65 1.79 -7.83
CA ILE A 56 2.94 2.23 -9.20
C ILE A 56 2.45 3.66 -9.38
N GLN A 57 3.36 4.57 -9.74
CA GLN A 57 3.03 5.89 -10.25
C GLN A 57 3.03 5.85 -11.78
N PRO A 58 1.88 6.04 -12.46
CA PRO A 58 1.90 6.24 -13.89
C PRO A 58 2.67 7.53 -14.21
N LYS A 59 3.54 7.46 -15.22
CA LYS A 59 4.21 8.67 -15.73
C LYS A 59 3.14 9.62 -16.28
N SER A 60 3.29 10.91 -16.01
CA SER A 60 2.45 11.93 -16.65
C SER A 60 2.62 11.84 -18.17
N PHE A 61 1.51 11.92 -18.89
CA PHE A 61 1.53 11.97 -20.35
C PHE A 61 2.13 13.31 -20.78
N VAL A 62 3.14 13.27 -21.64
CA VAL A 62 3.76 14.48 -22.23
C VAL A 62 3.52 14.41 -23.74
N PRO A 63 2.75 15.35 -24.33
CA PRO A 63 2.52 15.38 -25.77
C PRO A 63 3.83 15.72 -26.49
N LYS A 64 4.17 14.97 -27.53
CA LYS A 64 5.32 15.25 -28.40
C LYS A 64 4.87 16.23 -29.47
N THR A 65 5.31 17.48 -29.39
CA THR A 65 5.07 18.48 -30.42
C THR A 65 6.04 18.26 -31.59
N THR A 66 5.54 18.39 -32.82
CA THR A 66 6.36 18.39 -34.05
C THR A 66 6.73 19.84 -34.36
N ASN A 67 8.01 20.12 -34.63
CA ASN A 67 8.50 21.43 -35.10
C ASN A 67 8.23 21.63 -36.59
#